data_AF-T1G4K3-F1
#
_entry.id   AF-T1G4K3-F1
#
_cell.length_a   1.000
_cell.length_b   1.000
_cell.length_c   1.000
_cell.angle_alpha   90.00
_cell.angle_beta   90.00
_cell.angle_gamma   90.00
#
_symmetry.space_group_name_H-M   'P 1'
#
loop_
_entity.id
_entity.type
_entity.pdbx_description
1 polymer ?
#
loop_
_entity_poly.entity_id
_entity_poly.type
_entity_poly.pdbx_seq_one_letter_code
_entity_poly.pdbx_strand_id
1 'polypeptide(L)'
;MILFIHIQDCGRLLYMGQNEWVHVNCALWSAEVYEETDGLLQKVYSAVARGRKLRCDACGKPGATVGCCQLDCNANFHFPCARRKNCAFVESKKVFCSAHVAFADGRLLSKFDLEHRLCLDMESNKYIKKQWLAGLNHSTICILVG
;
A
#
# COMPACT_ATOMS: atom_id res chain seq x y z
N MET A 1 -6.48 9.74 -9.21
CA MET A 1 -7.67 8.91 -9.50
C MET A 1 -7.75 7.80 -8.45
N ILE A 2 -8.22 8.14 -7.24
CA ILE A 2 -8.53 7.17 -6.18
C ILE A 2 -10.06 7.08 -6.16
N LEU A 3 -10.60 6.25 -7.05
CA LEU A 3 -12.01 5.87 -7.01
C LEU A 3 -11.99 4.38 -6.73
N PHE A 4 -12.42 3.97 -5.54
CA PHE A 4 -13.50 2.99 -5.33
C PHE A 4 -13.70 2.76 -3.82
N ILE A 5 -14.94 2.95 -3.41
CA ILE A 5 -15.49 3.10 -2.07
C ILE A 5 -15.69 1.72 -1.43
N HIS A 6 -14.62 0.97 -1.17
CA HIS A 6 -14.67 -0.20 -0.28
C HIS A 6 -13.38 -0.27 0.55
N ILE A 7 -13.32 0.59 1.56
CA ILE A 7 -12.10 1.03 2.28
C ILE A 7 -11.99 0.46 3.71
N GLN A 8 -13.02 -0.23 4.22
CA GLN A 8 -13.20 -0.42 5.67
C GLN A 8 -12.08 -1.12 6.46
N ASP A 9 -11.08 -1.76 5.83
CA ASP A 9 -9.98 -2.42 6.54
C ASP A 9 -8.57 -2.05 6.05
N CYS A 10 -8.45 -1.09 5.13
CA CYS A 10 -7.14 -0.73 4.57
C CYS A 10 -6.31 0.18 5.50
N GLY A 11 -6.91 0.61 6.62
CA GLY A 11 -6.32 1.54 7.59
C GLY A 11 -6.32 3.00 7.10
N ARG A 12 -5.65 3.86 7.87
CA ARG A 12 -5.56 5.31 7.60
C ARG A 12 -4.85 5.64 6.28
N LEU A 13 -5.10 6.83 5.75
CA LEU A 13 -4.41 7.36 4.58
C LEU A 13 -3.06 7.99 4.97
N LEU A 14 -2.04 7.76 4.14
CA LEU A 14 -0.73 8.40 4.18
C LEU A 14 -0.60 9.34 2.99
N TYR A 15 -0.12 10.56 3.23
CA TYR A 15 0.14 11.54 2.17
C TYR A 15 1.40 11.18 1.40
N MET A 16 1.31 11.14 0.07
CA MET A 16 2.43 10.80 -0.83
C MET A 16 2.76 11.91 -1.83
N GLY A 17 2.37 13.16 -1.54
CA GLY A 17 2.68 14.29 -2.42
C GLY A 17 1.70 14.47 -3.58
N GLN A 18 1.71 15.66 -4.19
CA GLN A 18 0.90 16.01 -5.38
C GLN A 18 -0.60 15.67 -5.25
N ASN A 19 -1.18 15.86 -4.06
CA ASN A 19 -2.57 15.52 -3.76
C ASN A 19 -2.91 14.02 -3.95
N GLU A 20 -1.89 13.15 -3.88
CA GLU A 20 -2.05 11.70 -3.86
C GLU A 20 -1.93 11.15 -2.43
N TRP A 21 -2.66 10.07 -2.17
CA TRP A 21 -2.76 9.40 -0.87
C TRP A 21 -2.77 7.89 -1.06
N VAL A 22 -2.25 7.16 -0.08
CA VAL A 22 -2.24 5.70 -0.08
C VAL A 22 -2.71 5.16 1.26
N HIS A 23 -3.50 4.09 1.27
CA HIS A 23 -3.84 3.43 2.52
C HIS A 23 -2.60 2.75 3.11
N VAL A 24 -2.45 2.84 4.43
CA VAL A 24 -1.29 2.30 5.14
C VAL A 24 -1.10 0.80 4.90
N ASN A 25 -2.15 -0.03 4.97
CA ASN A 25 -2.01 -1.47 4.70
C ASN A 25 -1.79 -1.77 3.22
N CYS A 26 -2.25 -0.93 2.29
CA CYS A 26 -1.93 -1.10 0.87
C CYS A 26 -0.45 -0.83 0.59
N ALA A 27 0.13 0.19 1.24
CA ALA A 27 1.56 0.47 1.13
C ALA A 27 2.38 -0.63 1.81
N LEU A 28 2.11 -0.89 3.09
CA LEU A 28 2.87 -1.80 3.95
C LEU A 28 2.95 -3.24 3.42
N TRP A 29 1.89 -3.73 2.75
CA TRP A 29 1.84 -5.09 2.21
C TRP A 29 2.20 -5.17 0.72
N SER A 30 2.68 -4.09 0.11
CA SER A 30 3.23 -4.14 -1.24
C SER A 30 4.56 -4.89 -1.24
N ALA A 31 4.78 -5.74 -2.24
CA ALA A 31 5.87 -6.73 -2.24
C ALA A 31 7.29 -6.17 -2.03
N GLU A 32 7.57 -4.94 -2.50
CA GLU A 32 8.88 -4.29 -2.36
C GLU A 32 8.97 -3.26 -1.23
N VAL A 33 7.86 -3.00 -0.54
CA VAL A 33 7.82 -2.03 0.56
C VAL A 33 8.31 -2.70 1.83
N TYR A 34 9.16 -2.01 2.55
CA TYR A 34 9.61 -2.42 3.87
C TYR A 34 9.58 -1.23 4.82
N GLU A 35 9.52 -1.54 6.10
CA GLU A 35 9.43 -0.59 7.20
C GLU A 35 10.78 -0.54 7.92
N GLU A 36 11.32 0.65 8.12
CA GLU A 36 12.50 0.90 8.96
C GLU A 36 12.13 0.92 10.45
N THR A 37 13.12 0.88 11.33
CA THR A 37 12.91 0.81 12.80
C THR A 37 12.17 2.02 13.39
N ASP A 38 12.16 3.15 12.70
CA ASP A 38 11.47 4.39 13.08
C ASP A 38 10.04 4.51 12.49
N GLY A 39 9.57 3.49 11.76
CA GLY A 39 8.27 3.49 11.09
C GLY A 39 8.27 4.15 9.71
N LEU A 40 9.44 4.43 9.13
CA LEU A 40 9.55 4.96 7.78
C LEU A 40 9.33 3.86 6.73
N LEU A 41 8.32 4.03 5.87
CA LEU A 41 8.05 3.12 4.76
C LEU A 41 8.88 3.49 3.54
N GLN A 42 9.69 2.53 3.10
CA GLN A 42 10.56 2.64 1.94
C GLN A 42 9.89 2.08 0.68
N LYS A 43 10.32 2.55 -0.50
CA LYS A 43 9.88 2.04 -1.83
C LYS A 43 8.39 2.20 -2.16
N VAL A 44 7.60 2.94 -1.38
CA VAL A 44 6.15 3.11 -1.62
C VAL A 44 5.86 3.73 -3.00
N TYR A 45 6.67 4.71 -3.45
CA TYR A 45 6.52 5.28 -4.79
C TYR A 45 6.81 4.29 -5.90
N SER A 46 7.82 3.44 -5.73
CA SER A 46 8.11 2.36 -6.67
C SER A 46 6.94 1.39 -6.76
N ALA A 47 6.35 1.01 -5.61
CA ALA A 47 5.16 0.17 -5.55
C ALA A 47 3.96 0.81 -6.27
N VAL A 48 3.69 2.10 -6.07
CA VAL A 48 2.59 2.79 -6.77
C VAL A 48 2.85 2.85 -8.27
N ALA A 49 4.07 3.20 -8.70
CA ALA A 49 4.42 3.24 -10.11
C ALA A 49 4.29 1.86 -10.78
N ARG A 50 4.71 0.79 -10.10
CA ARG A 50 4.52 -0.60 -10.53
C ARG A 50 3.04 -0.98 -10.58
N GLY A 51 2.29 -0.64 -9.53
CA GLY A 51 0.86 -0.93 -9.37
C GLY A 51 -0.01 -0.39 -10.50
N ARG A 52 0.37 0.74 -11.13
CA ARG A 52 -0.33 1.28 -12.31
C ARG A 52 -0.41 0.29 -13.48
N LYS A 53 0.54 -0.65 -13.58
CA LYS A 53 0.62 -1.67 -14.65
C LYS A 53 0.05 -3.02 -14.23
N LEU A 54 -0.11 -3.27 -12.92
CA LEU A 54 -0.53 -4.57 -12.39
C LEU A 54 -2.03 -4.61 -12.17
N ARG A 55 -2.65 -5.70 -12.64
CA ARG A 55 -4.07 -5.98 -12.47
C ARG A 55 -4.27 -6.95 -11.31
N CYS A 56 -5.37 -6.76 -10.58
CA CYS A 56 -5.73 -7.66 -9.49
C CYS A 56 -6.32 -8.96 -10.04
N ASP A 57 -5.78 -10.12 -9.64
CA ASP A 57 -6.32 -11.44 -9.98
C ASP A 57 -7.74 -11.69 -9.41
N ALA A 58 -8.17 -10.92 -8.41
CA ALA A 58 -9.51 -11.05 -7.85
C ALA A 58 -10.57 -10.15 -8.52
N CYS A 59 -10.21 -8.98 -9.04
CA CYS A 59 -11.19 -8.00 -9.55
C CYS A 59 -10.84 -7.37 -10.90
N GLY A 60 -9.69 -7.70 -11.49
CA GLY A 60 -9.22 -7.24 -12.80
C GLY A 60 -8.78 -5.76 -12.88
N LYS A 61 -9.01 -4.97 -11.83
CA LYS A 61 -8.68 -3.53 -11.78
C LYS A 61 -7.18 -3.30 -11.50
N PRO A 62 -6.60 -2.19 -12.00
CA PRO A 62 -5.19 -1.84 -11.75
C PRO A 62 -4.91 -1.49 -10.27
N GLY A 63 -3.64 -1.45 -9.88
CA GLY A 63 -3.19 -1.06 -8.54
C GLY A 63 -2.92 -2.21 -7.57
N ALA A 64 -2.82 -3.44 -8.08
CA ALA A 64 -2.63 -4.65 -7.27
C ALA A 64 -1.14 -4.90 -6.99
N THR A 65 -0.67 -4.48 -5.81
CA THR A 65 0.75 -4.52 -5.45
C THR A 65 1.11 -5.58 -4.40
N VAL A 66 0.09 -6.22 -3.78
CA VAL A 66 0.27 -7.33 -2.85
C VAL A 66 0.47 -8.61 -3.66
N GLY A 67 1.73 -9.03 -3.81
CA GLY A 67 2.12 -10.18 -4.63
C GLY A 67 2.29 -11.45 -3.80
N CYS A 68 2.05 -12.61 -4.42
CA CYS A 68 2.39 -13.90 -3.83
C CYS A 68 3.92 -14.07 -3.73
N CYS A 69 4.43 -14.56 -2.61
CA CYS A 69 5.86 -14.81 -2.37
C CYS A 69 6.34 -16.18 -2.87
N GLN A 70 5.46 -16.98 -3.46
CA GLN A 70 5.83 -18.28 -4.02
C GLN A 70 6.58 -18.06 -5.34
N LEU A 71 7.66 -18.83 -5.53
CA LEU A 71 8.45 -18.80 -6.76
C LEU A 71 7.56 -19.03 -7.99
N ASP A 72 7.80 -18.25 -9.04
CA ASP A 72 7.07 -18.26 -10.32
C ASP A 72 5.56 -17.92 -10.25
N CYS A 73 5.04 -17.53 -9.07
CA CYS A 73 3.67 -17.08 -8.95
C CYS A 73 3.54 -15.57 -9.26
N ASN A 74 2.82 -15.26 -10.33
CA ASN A 74 2.56 -13.88 -10.75
C ASN A 74 1.24 -13.29 -10.21
N ALA A 75 0.62 -13.95 -9.22
CA ALA A 75 -0.65 -13.50 -8.66
C ALA A 75 -0.46 -12.21 -7.85
N ASN A 76 -1.24 -11.19 -8.20
CA ASN A 76 -1.22 -9.87 -7.58
C ASN A 76 -2.61 -9.45 -7.12
N PHE A 77 -2.69 -8.84 -5.94
CA PHE A 77 -3.94 -8.44 -5.34
C PHE A 77 -3.88 -7.00 -4.80
N HIS A 78 -5.03 -6.33 -4.74
CA HIS A 78 -5.17 -5.28 -3.73
C HIS A 78 -5.17 -5.92 -2.35
N PHE A 79 -4.70 -5.21 -1.32
CA PHE A 79 -4.77 -5.68 0.07
C PHE A 79 -6.17 -6.23 0.48
N PRO A 80 -7.29 -5.50 0.27
CA PRO A 80 -8.62 -6.03 0.62
C PRO A 80 -9.05 -7.20 -0.28
N CYS A 81 -8.55 -7.28 -1.51
CA CYS A 81 -8.81 -8.41 -2.41
C CYS A 81 -8.10 -9.68 -1.94
N ALA A 82 -6.83 -9.56 -1.53
CA ALA A 82 -6.06 -10.66 -0.97
C ALA A 82 -6.75 -11.26 0.27
N ARG A 83 -7.21 -10.39 1.19
CA ARG A 83 -7.98 -10.80 2.36
C ARG A 83 -9.25 -11.56 1.97
N ARG A 84 -10.07 -11.03 1.06
CA ARG A 84 -11.30 -11.70 0.60
C ARG A 84 -11.05 -13.01 -0.14
N LYS A 85 -9.87 -13.16 -0.76
CA LYS A 85 -9.44 -14.41 -1.41
C LYS A 85 -8.72 -15.36 -0.46
N ASN A 86 -8.72 -15.09 0.85
CA ASN A 86 -8.05 -15.91 1.86
C ASN A 86 -6.56 -16.13 1.54
N CYS A 87 -5.89 -15.10 1.05
CA CYS A 87 -4.43 -15.11 0.98
C CYS A 87 -3.86 -15.13 2.40
N ALA A 88 -2.80 -15.89 2.62
CA ALA A 88 -2.10 -15.96 3.89
C ALA A 88 -1.14 -14.78 4.02
N PHE A 89 -1.35 -13.96 5.05
CA PHE A 89 -0.45 -12.89 5.46
C PHE A 89 0.41 -13.38 6.60
N VAL A 90 1.74 -13.34 6.44
CA VAL A 90 2.70 -13.81 7.43
C VAL A 90 3.31 -12.63 8.17
N GLU A 91 3.56 -12.77 9.47
CA GLU A 91 4.20 -11.75 10.32
C GLU A 91 5.52 -11.21 9.74
N SER A 92 6.25 -12.04 8.98
CA SER A 92 7.46 -11.68 8.22
C SER A 92 7.21 -10.83 6.96
N LYS A 93 6.02 -10.25 6.81
CA LYS A 93 5.56 -9.44 5.66
C LYS A 93 5.47 -10.19 4.33
N LYS A 94 5.50 -11.53 4.35
CA LYS A 94 5.24 -12.36 3.17
C LYS A 94 3.75 -12.58 2.98
N VAL A 95 3.30 -12.67 1.72
CA VAL A 95 1.92 -12.99 1.37
C VAL A 95 1.88 -14.17 0.43
N PHE A 96 0.98 -15.12 0.67
CA PHE A 96 0.78 -16.28 -0.20
C PHE A 96 -0.67 -16.34 -0.67
N CYS A 97 -0.90 -16.52 -1.98
CA CYS A 97 -2.25 -16.64 -2.51
C CYS A 97 -2.92 -17.94 -2.01
N SER A 98 -4.23 -18.06 -2.18
CA SER A 98 -4.98 -19.25 -1.72
C SER A 98 -4.47 -20.58 -2.29
N ALA A 99 -3.84 -20.56 -3.48
CA ALA A 99 -3.22 -21.74 -4.08
C ALA A 99 -1.87 -22.12 -3.44
N HIS A 100 -1.22 -21.19 -2.73
CA HIS A 100 0.12 -21.35 -2.17
C HIS A 100 0.17 -21.15 -0.65
N VAL A 101 -0.99 -21.17 0.03
CA VAL A 101 -1.06 -21.04 1.49
C VAL A 101 -0.25 -22.11 2.22
N ALA A 102 -0.09 -23.30 1.62
CA ALA A 102 0.72 -24.39 2.19
C ALA A 102 2.21 -24.05 2.31
N PHE A 103 2.71 -23.04 1.58
CA PHE A 103 4.10 -22.57 1.65
C PHE A 103 4.29 -21.42 2.65
N ALA A 104 3.22 -20.95 3.29
CA ALA A 104 3.31 -19.90 4.30
C ALA A 104 3.96 -20.46 5.57
N ASP A 105 5.25 -20.18 5.74
CA ASP A 105 6.00 -20.49 6.95
C ASP A 105 6.02 -19.28 7.90
N GLY A 106 5.68 -19.52 9.17
CA GLY A 106 5.59 -18.51 10.22
C GLY A 106 4.17 -18.18 10.67
N ARG A 107 4.06 -17.18 11.55
CA ARG A 107 2.78 -16.80 12.15
C ARG A 107 1.87 -16.10 11.14
N LEU A 108 0.66 -16.64 10.97
CA LEU A 108 -0.38 -16.02 10.15
C LEU A 108 -1.08 -14.88 10.89
N LEU A 109 -1.35 -13.80 10.17
CA LEU A 109 -2.05 -12.63 10.68
C LEU A 109 -3.50 -12.62 10.20
N SER A 110 -4.41 -12.39 11.15
CA SER A 110 -5.84 -12.18 10.90
C SER A 110 -6.30 -10.74 11.18
N LYS A 111 -5.50 -9.99 11.95
CA LYS A 111 -5.72 -8.58 12.29
C LYS A 111 -4.62 -7.72 11.67
N PHE A 112 -5.01 -6.52 11.24
CA PHE A 112 -4.15 -5.59 10.50
C PHE A 112 -4.25 -4.17 11.07
N ASP A 113 -4.64 -4.09 12.34
CA ASP A 113 -4.59 -2.86 13.12
C ASP A 113 -3.13 -2.45 13.31
N LEU A 114 -2.87 -1.15 13.15
CA LEU A 114 -1.53 -0.58 13.25
C LEU A 114 -1.52 0.45 14.37
N GLU A 115 -0.84 0.09 15.46
CA GLU A 115 -0.79 0.89 16.69
C GLU A 115 0.37 1.90 16.68
N HIS A 116 1.35 1.73 15.79
CA HIS A 116 2.49 2.62 15.66
C HIS A 116 2.32 3.64 14.51
N ARG A 117 3.16 4.68 14.56
CA ARG A 117 3.22 5.71 13.52
C ARG A 117 3.97 5.16 12.32
N LEU A 118 3.44 5.46 11.14
CA LEU A 118 4.04 5.11 9.87
C LEU A 118 4.04 6.35 9.00
N CYS A 119 5.19 6.65 8.40
CA CYS A 119 5.37 7.75 7.46
C CYS A 119 5.98 7.22 6.15
N LEU A 120 5.92 8.02 5.09
CA LEU A 120 6.52 7.66 3.81
C LEU A 120 7.89 8.32 3.69
N ASP A 121 8.86 7.60 3.14
CA ASP A 121 10.09 8.24 2.68
C ASP A 121 9.80 9.14 1.47
N MET A 122 9.85 10.44 1.71
CA MET A 122 9.60 11.46 0.69
C MET A 122 10.88 11.84 -0.08
N GLU A 123 12.07 11.53 0.45
CA GLU A 123 13.35 11.94 -0.14
C GLU A 123 13.68 11.12 -1.39
N SER A 124 13.31 9.84 -1.40
CA SER A 124 13.46 8.97 -2.58
C SER A 124 12.52 9.31 -3.74
N ASN A 125 11.58 10.24 -3.54
CA ASN A 125 10.60 10.60 -4.56
C ASN A 125 11.17 11.55 -5.64
N LYS A 126 11.84 10.98 -6.64
CA LYS A 126 12.30 11.68 -7.86
C LYS A 126 11.17 12.37 -8.67
N TYR A 127 9.90 12.11 -8.35
CA TYR A 127 8.72 12.71 -9.00
C TYR A 127 8.23 13.98 -8.30
N ILE A 128 8.68 14.30 -7.08
CA ILE A 128 8.51 15.65 -6.48
C ILE A 128 9.55 16.59 -7.09
N LYS A 129 9.35 16.94 -8.37
CA LYS A 129 10.15 17.98 -9.05
C LYS A 129 9.56 19.38 -8.93
N LYS A 130 8.30 19.49 -8.50
CA LYS A 130 7.68 20.79 -8.22
C LYS A 130 7.97 21.14 -6.77
N GLN A 131 9.04 21.89 -6.54
CA GLN A 131 9.00 22.86 -5.45
C GLN A 131 7.72 23.66 -5.65
N TRP A 132 6.92 23.79 -4.61
CA TRP A 132 5.84 24.78 -4.61
C TRP A 132 6.51 26.15 -4.77
N LEU A 133 6.68 26.60 -6.01
CA LEU A 133 7.32 27.89 -6.34
C LEU A 133 6.49 29.06 -5.77
N ALA A 134 5.21 28.82 -5.49
CA ALA A 134 4.34 29.69 -4.72
C ALA A 134 3.64 28.85 -3.64
N GLY A 135 3.58 29.39 -2.41
CA GLY A 135 2.78 28.81 -1.34
C GLY A 135 1.30 28.72 -1.73
N LEU A 136 0.55 27.84 -1.05
CA LEU A 136 -0.90 27.81 -1.18
C LEU A 136 -1.45 29.21 -0.86
N ASN A 137 -2.33 29.74 -1.71
CA ASN A 137 -2.96 31.02 -1.44
C ASN A 137 -3.83 30.87 -0.19
N HIS A 138 -3.48 31.59 0.89
CA HIS A 138 -4.14 31.55 2.19
C HIS A 138 -5.67 31.77 2.09
N SER A 139 -6.15 32.52 1.12
CA SER A 139 -7.58 32.76 0.89
C SER A 139 -8.34 31.58 0.27
N THR A 140 -7.64 30.53 -0.15
CA THR A 140 -8.21 29.32 -0.78
C THR A 140 -8.02 28.06 0.05
N ILE A 141 -7.31 28.14 1.18
CA ILE A 141 -7.10 27.02 2.09
C ILE A 141 -8.28 26.94 3.05
N CYS A 142 -9.25 26.07 2.75
CA CYS A 142 -10.27 25.69 3.71
C CYS A 142 -9.81 24.44 4.47
N ILE A 143 -9.41 24.61 5.73
CA ILE A 143 -9.17 23.48 6.64
C ILE A 143 -10.50 23.15 7.30
N LEU A 144 -11.09 22.02 6.93
CA LEU A 144 -12.24 21.46 7.64
C LEU A 144 -11.68 20.53 8.71
N VAL A 145 -11.72 20.99 9.97
CA VAL A 145 -11.48 20.13 11.14
C VAL A 145 -12.82 19.49 11.48
N GLY A 146 -12.92 18.19 11.21
CA GLY A 146 -14.04 17.35 11.64
C GLY A 146 -13.81 16.78 13.02
#